data_AF-A0A3L9IE24-F1
#
_entry.id   AF-A0A3L9IE24-F1
#
_cell.length_a   1.000
_cell.length_b   1.000
_cell.length_c   1.000
_cell.angle_alpha   90.00
_cell.angle_beta   90.00
_cell.angle_gamma   90.00
#
_symmetry.space_group_name_H-M   'P 1'
#
loop_
_entity.id
_entity.type
_entity.pdbx_description
1 polymer ?
#
loop_
_entity_poly.entity_id
_entity_poly.type
_entity_poly.pdbx_seq_one_letter_code
_entity_poly.pdbx_strand_id
1 'polypeptide(L)'
;MLSRRGHRLSRFRKNKRRLRERLRQRIFFRDKVVPEAMEKPRVLVLTGAGISAESGIRTFRAADGLWEEHRVEDVATPEGFDRDPELVQAFYNARRRQLQQPEIQPNAAHLALAKLQDALGDRFLLV
;
A
#
# COMPACT_ATOMS: atom_id res chain seq x y z
N MET A 1 42.46 -47.07 -20.27
CA MET A 1 41.53 -47.43 -19.17
C MET A 1 41.33 -46.22 -18.26
N LEU A 2 40.18 -45.55 -18.32
CA LEU A 2 39.89 -44.41 -17.43
C LEU A 2 39.70 -44.92 -15.99
N SER A 3 40.50 -44.41 -15.06
CA SER A 3 40.45 -44.74 -13.63
C SER A 3 39.02 -44.64 -13.08
N ARG A 4 38.64 -45.59 -12.21
CA ARG A 4 37.34 -45.64 -11.49
C ARG A 4 36.97 -44.29 -10.85
N ARG A 5 37.97 -43.46 -10.52
CA ARG A 5 37.83 -42.09 -9.97
C ARG A 5 37.33 -41.08 -11.01
N GLY A 6 37.84 -41.15 -12.24
CA GLY A 6 37.41 -40.29 -13.36
C GLY A 6 35.97 -40.54 -13.79
N HIS A 7 35.53 -41.81 -13.77
CA HIS A 7 34.15 -42.16 -14.05
C HIS A 7 33.17 -41.64 -12.99
N ARG A 8 33.53 -41.68 -11.69
CA ARG A 8 32.69 -41.09 -10.63
C ARG A 8 32.57 -39.58 -10.78
N LEU A 9 33.66 -38.89 -11.09
CA LEU A 9 33.66 -37.44 -11.26
C LEU A 9 32.82 -36.99 -12.46
N SER A 10 32.89 -37.69 -13.59
CA SER A 10 32.06 -37.37 -14.76
C SER A 10 30.57 -37.63 -14.50
N ARG A 11 30.24 -38.70 -13.76
CA ARG A 11 28.86 -39.06 -13.37
C ARG A 11 28.28 -38.05 -12.37
N PHE A 12 29.08 -37.57 -11.41
CA PHE A 12 28.70 -36.51 -10.49
C PHE A 12 28.45 -35.19 -11.23
N ARG A 13 29.32 -34.80 -12.16
CA ARG A 13 29.14 -33.59 -13.00
C ARG A 13 27.88 -33.68 -13.87
N LYS A 14 27.61 -34.83 -14.51
CA LYS A 14 26.38 -35.07 -15.27
C LYS A 14 25.13 -34.98 -14.39
N ASN A 15 25.14 -35.57 -13.19
CA ASN A 15 24.01 -35.50 -12.26
C ASN A 15 23.79 -34.08 -11.72
N LYS A 16 24.86 -33.33 -11.41
CA LYS A 16 24.77 -31.93 -10.99
C LYS A 16 24.23 -31.03 -12.12
N ARG A 17 24.61 -31.30 -13.38
CA ARG A 17 24.05 -30.59 -14.55
C ARG A 17 22.57 -30.89 -14.73
N ARG A 18 22.17 -32.17 -14.66
CA ARG A 18 20.76 -32.59 -14.73
C ARG A 18 19.92 -32.04 -13.58
N LEU A 19 20.47 -31.96 -12.37
CA LEU A 19 19.80 -31.35 -11.22
C LEU A 19 19.63 -29.84 -11.43
N ARG A 20 20.65 -29.15 -11.95
CA ARG A 20 20.56 -27.72 -12.31
C ARG A 20 19.60 -27.47 -13.47
N GLU A 21 19.57 -28.32 -14.49
CA GLU A 21 18.60 -28.28 -15.59
C GLU A 21 17.17 -28.50 -15.06
N ARG A 22 16.96 -29.48 -14.17
CA ARG A 22 15.65 -29.72 -13.52
C ARG A 22 15.23 -28.60 -12.58
N LEU A 23 16.16 -28.00 -11.83
CA LEU A 23 15.89 -26.86 -10.96
C LEU A 23 15.60 -25.60 -11.77
N ARG A 24 16.36 -25.35 -12.85
CA ARG A 24 16.04 -24.28 -13.81
C ARG A 24 14.70 -24.51 -14.47
N GLN A 25 14.40 -25.73 -14.89
CA GLN A 25 13.10 -26.09 -15.43
C GLN A 25 11.98 -25.89 -14.41
N ARG A 26 12.15 -26.21 -13.12
CA ARG A 26 11.16 -25.95 -12.05
C ARG A 26 11.01 -24.47 -11.69
N ILE A 27 12.10 -23.70 -11.70
CA ILE A 27 12.08 -22.25 -11.41
C ILE A 27 11.46 -21.48 -12.59
N PHE A 28 11.67 -21.96 -13.83
CA PHE A 28 11.04 -21.42 -15.04
C PHE A 28 9.72 -22.11 -15.45
N PHE A 29 9.25 -23.14 -14.73
CA PHE A 29 7.95 -23.79 -15.00
C PHE A 29 6.76 -23.03 -14.43
N ARG A 30 7.01 -21.88 -13.81
CA ARG A 30 5.98 -21.04 -13.22
C ARG A 30 5.70 -19.85 -14.12
N ASP A 31 5.32 -20.09 -15.38
CA ASP A 31 4.59 -19.17 -16.27
C ASP A 31 4.39 -19.74 -17.71
N LYS A 32 4.14 -21.05 -17.85
CA LYS A 32 3.67 -21.63 -19.14
C LYS A 32 2.31 -22.29 -19.06
N VAL A 33 1.57 -22.01 -17.99
CA VAL A 33 0.11 -22.01 -18.08
C VAL A 33 -0.20 -20.59 -18.53
N VAL A 34 -0.60 -20.42 -19.80
CA VAL A 34 -1.28 -19.21 -20.22
C VAL A 34 -2.38 -19.01 -19.18
N PRO A 35 -2.40 -17.93 -18.39
CA PRO A 35 -3.51 -17.74 -17.48
C PRO A 35 -4.73 -17.64 -18.38
N GLU A 36 -5.52 -18.69 -18.40
CA GLU A 36 -6.96 -18.59 -18.67
C GLU A 36 -7.40 -17.33 -17.94
N ALA A 37 -7.83 -16.31 -18.70
CA ALA A 37 -7.83 -14.90 -18.31
C ALA A 37 -8.09 -14.77 -16.80
N MET A 38 -7.01 -14.56 -16.03
CA MET A 38 -7.11 -14.68 -14.58
C MET A 38 -8.16 -13.68 -14.11
N GLU A 39 -9.17 -14.19 -13.43
CA GLU A 39 -10.25 -13.36 -12.92
C GLU A 39 -9.63 -12.21 -12.11
N LYS A 40 -10.04 -10.97 -12.40
CA LYS A 40 -9.49 -9.79 -11.71
C LYS A 40 -9.66 -9.98 -10.19
N PRO A 41 -8.64 -9.69 -9.37
CA PRO A 41 -8.71 -9.89 -7.94
C PRO A 41 -9.74 -8.94 -7.31
N ARG A 42 -10.31 -9.35 -6.17
CA ARG A 42 -11.04 -8.44 -5.28
C ARG A 42 -10.04 -7.77 -4.34
N VAL A 43 -10.03 -6.44 -4.34
CA VAL A 43 -9.06 -5.62 -3.60
C VAL A 43 -9.82 -4.70 -2.66
N LEU A 44 -9.45 -4.76 -1.38
CA LEU A 44 -9.87 -3.80 -0.36
C LEU A 44 -8.66 -2.96 0.02
N VAL A 45 -8.83 -1.64 0.06
CA VAL A 45 -7.83 -0.70 0.56
C VAL A 45 -8.44 0.05 1.73
N LEU A 46 -7.80 -0.04 2.90
CA LEU A 46 -8.10 0.77 4.06
C LEU A 46 -7.08 1.91 4.12
N THR A 47 -7.55 3.15 4.09
CA THR A 47 -6.69 4.34 4.15
C THR A 47 -6.88 5.12 5.44
N GLY A 48 -6.00 6.08 5.68
CA GLY A 48 -6.13 7.03 6.79
C GLY A 48 -5.47 8.34 6.41
N ALA A 49 -5.44 9.30 7.35
CA ALA A 49 -4.97 10.67 7.08
C ALA A 49 -3.57 10.75 6.43
N GLY A 50 -2.71 9.76 6.66
CA GLY A 50 -1.37 9.68 6.06
C GLY A 50 -1.36 9.73 4.53
N ILE A 51 -2.40 9.21 3.86
CA ILE A 51 -2.49 9.28 2.38
C ILE A 51 -2.51 10.72 1.87
N SER A 52 -3.02 11.65 2.69
CA SER A 52 -3.17 13.06 2.32
C SER A 52 -2.05 13.97 2.84
N ALA A 53 -1.04 13.41 3.50
CA ALA A 53 0.10 14.20 4.01
C ALA A 53 0.83 14.94 2.88
N GLU A 54 1.07 14.28 1.74
CA GLU A 54 1.69 14.87 0.54
C GLU A 54 0.79 15.91 -0.16
N SER A 55 -0.50 15.98 0.21
CA SER A 55 -1.42 17.04 -0.24
C SER A 55 -1.40 18.27 0.67
N GLY A 56 -0.47 18.35 1.63
CA GLY A 56 -0.37 19.47 2.58
C GLY A 56 -1.37 19.41 3.74
N ILE A 57 -2.02 18.26 3.96
CA ILE A 57 -2.97 18.05 5.06
C ILE A 57 -2.23 17.44 6.25
N ARG A 58 -2.23 18.13 7.40
CA ARG A 58 -1.59 17.59 8.62
C ARG A 58 -2.35 16.38 9.14
N THR A 59 -1.61 15.34 9.50
CA THR A 59 -2.17 14.10 10.04
C THR A 59 -2.41 14.21 11.55
N PHE A 60 -3.21 13.31 12.11
CA PHE A 60 -3.53 13.25 13.54
C PHE A 60 -2.35 12.88 14.45
N ARG A 61 -1.22 12.43 13.89
CA ARG A 61 -0.06 11.97 14.66
C ARG A 61 1.16 12.82 14.33
N ALA A 62 1.13 14.09 14.73
CA ALA A 62 2.35 14.89 14.83
C ALA A 62 3.16 14.46 16.06
N ALA A 63 4.48 14.64 16.02
CA ALA A 63 5.42 14.12 17.02
C ALA A 63 5.20 14.68 18.44
N ASP A 64 4.44 15.75 18.58
CA ASP A 64 4.09 16.45 19.82
C ASP A 64 2.72 16.06 20.40
N GLY A 65 1.95 15.20 19.71
CA GLY A 65 0.60 14.80 20.15
C GLY A 65 -0.48 15.86 19.91
N LEU A 66 -0.15 16.95 19.22
CA LEU A 66 -1.11 17.98 18.83
C LEU A 66 -1.67 17.70 17.43
N TRP A 67 -2.93 18.07 17.23
CA TRP A 67 -3.53 18.15 15.91
C TRP A 67 -3.82 19.60 15.59
N GLU A 68 -3.07 20.16 14.64
CA GLU A 68 -3.18 21.59 14.25
C GLU A 68 -2.98 22.54 15.44
N GLU A 69 -2.01 22.23 16.30
CA GLU A 69 -1.71 22.96 17.56
C GLU A 69 -2.74 22.78 18.69
N HIS A 70 -3.74 21.90 18.53
CA HIS A 70 -4.74 21.60 19.56
C HIS A 70 -4.57 20.18 20.12
N ARG A 71 -4.89 19.98 21.40
CA ARG A 71 -5.04 18.63 21.94
C ARG A 71 -6.29 17.98 21.33
N VAL A 72 -6.17 16.72 20.90
CA VAL A 72 -7.26 16.03 20.20
C VAL A 72 -8.52 15.95 21.08
N GLU A 73 -8.36 15.73 22.37
CA GLU A 73 -9.44 15.68 23.36
C GLU A 73 -10.18 17.01 23.57
N ASP A 74 -9.61 18.14 23.15
CA ASP A 74 -10.27 19.44 23.21
C ASP A 74 -11.19 19.68 22.01
N VAL A 75 -10.88 19.08 20.85
CA VAL A 75 -11.50 19.43 19.57
C VAL A 75 -12.22 18.28 18.87
N ALA A 76 -11.99 17.03 19.27
CA ALA A 76 -12.47 15.84 18.57
C ALA A 76 -13.12 14.80 19.50
N THR A 77 -13.79 15.26 20.58
CA THR A 77 -14.55 14.41 21.51
C THR A 77 -15.90 15.05 21.84
N PRO A 78 -16.93 14.25 22.18
CA PRO A 78 -18.20 14.79 22.70
C PRO A 78 -17.99 15.69 23.93
N GLU A 79 -17.12 15.28 24.85
CA GLU A 79 -16.82 16.02 26.08
C GLU A 79 -16.09 17.35 25.79
N GLY A 80 -15.24 17.38 24.76
CA GLY A 80 -14.62 18.61 24.26
C GLY A 80 -15.65 19.58 23.70
N PHE A 81 -16.60 19.07 22.92
CA PHE A 81 -17.70 19.88 22.38
C PHE A 81 -18.62 20.41 23.48
N ASP A 82 -19.01 19.58 24.45
CA ASP A 82 -19.85 20.03 25.57
C ASP A 82 -19.17 21.09 26.43
N ARG A 83 -17.85 21.03 26.55
CA ARG A 83 -17.04 22.01 27.30
C ARG A 83 -16.88 23.33 26.57
N ASP A 84 -16.61 23.32 25.27
CA ASP A 84 -16.41 24.53 24.47
C ASP A 84 -16.85 24.33 22.99
N PRO A 85 -18.14 24.49 22.69
CA PRO A 85 -18.66 24.33 21.33
C PRO A 85 -18.07 25.34 20.34
N GLU A 86 -17.74 26.55 20.79
CA GLU A 86 -17.21 27.62 19.95
C GLU A 86 -15.81 27.27 19.47
N LEU A 87 -14.96 26.76 20.36
CA LEU A 87 -13.62 26.25 20.02
C LEU A 87 -13.70 25.13 18.99
N VAL A 88 -14.53 24.12 19.22
CA VAL A 88 -14.67 22.98 18.28
C VAL A 88 -15.16 23.47 16.92
N GLN A 89 -16.16 24.34 16.90
CA GLN A 89 -16.70 24.87 15.66
C GLN A 89 -15.66 25.74 14.92
N ALA A 90 -14.92 26.59 15.62
CA ALA A 90 -13.84 27.39 15.06
C ALA A 90 -12.72 26.52 14.48
N PHE A 91 -12.31 25.48 15.22
CA PHE A 91 -11.32 24.50 14.81
C PHE A 91 -11.70 23.84 13.48
N TYR A 92 -12.88 23.22 13.38
CA TYR A 92 -13.33 22.57 12.14
C TYR A 92 -13.58 23.56 11.00
N ASN A 93 -14.04 24.78 11.29
CA ASN A 93 -14.17 25.83 10.27
C ASN A 93 -12.81 26.23 9.67
N ALA A 94 -11.76 26.32 10.49
CA ALA A 94 -10.40 26.56 9.99
C ALA A 94 -9.94 25.42 9.06
N ARG A 95 -10.18 24.16 9.44
CA ARG A 95 -9.86 22.99 8.58
C ARG A 95 -10.59 23.06 7.24
N ARG A 96 -11.90 23.36 7.25
CA ARG A 96 -12.69 23.48 6.02
C ARG A 96 -12.15 24.59 5.11
N ARG A 97 -11.76 25.74 5.66
CA ARG A 97 -11.13 26.83 4.90
C ARG A 97 -9.79 26.41 4.30
N GLN A 98 -8.95 25.71 5.05
CA GLN A 98 -7.69 25.16 4.53
C GLN A 98 -7.94 24.22 3.34
N LEU A 99 -8.94 23.34 3.43
CA LEU A 99 -9.27 22.42 2.33
C LEU A 99 -9.72 23.11 1.03
N GLN A 100 -10.14 24.38 1.09
CA GLN A 100 -10.52 25.17 -0.09
C GLN A 100 -9.32 25.87 -0.74
N GLN A 101 -8.13 25.79 -0.15
CA GLN A 101 -6.95 26.43 -0.69
C GLN A 101 -6.52 25.76 -2.01
N PRO A 102 -6.13 26.54 -3.04
CA PRO A 102 -5.76 25.99 -4.35
C PRO A 102 -4.63 24.96 -4.33
N GLU A 103 -3.68 25.08 -3.39
CA GLU A 103 -2.57 24.17 -3.18
C GLU A 103 -2.97 22.79 -2.64
N ILE A 104 -4.15 22.67 -2.01
CA ILE A 104 -4.66 21.39 -1.52
C ILE A 104 -5.34 20.66 -2.68
N GLN A 105 -4.62 19.72 -3.28
CA GLN A 105 -5.10 18.90 -4.40
C GLN A 105 -4.84 17.41 -4.15
N PRO A 106 -5.57 16.50 -4.83
CA PRO A 106 -5.28 15.07 -4.78
C PRO A 106 -3.83 14.80 -5.23
N ASN A 107 -3.03 14.18 -4.36
CA ASN A 107 -1.68 13.72 -4.70
C ASN A 107 -1.67 12.42 -5.53
N ALA A 108 -0.47 11.95 -5.87
CA ALA A 108 -0.26 10.75 -6.68
C ALA A 108 -0.90 9.47 -6.10
N ALA A 109 -0.97 9.32 -4.77
CA ALA A 109 -1.59 8.16 -4.13
C ALA A 109 -3.11 8.13 -4.38
N HIS A 110 -3.79 9.27 -4.23
CA HIS A 110 -5.23 9.37 -4.52
C HIS A 110 -5.52 9.04 -5.99
N LEU A 111 -4.72 9.59 -6.91
CA LEU A 111 -4.87 9.33 -8.34
C LEU A 111 -4.59 7.86 -8.70
N ALA A 112 -3.66 7.21 -8.01
CA ALA A 112 -3.38 5.79 -8.20
C ALA A 112 -4.56 4.91 -7.75
N LEU A 113 -5.20 5.25 -6.62
CA LEU A 113 -6.39 4.53 -6.16
C LEU A 113 -7.58 4.72 -7.11
N ALA A 114 -7.78 5.93 -7.64
CA ALA A 114 -8.81 6.18 -8.64
C ALA A 114 -8.60 5.32 -9.90
N LYS A 115 -7.36 5.28 -10.43
CA LYS A 115 -7.00 4.42 -11.57
C LYS A 115 -7.19 2.92 -11.26
N LEU A 116 -6.91 2.51 -10.03
CA LEU A 116 -7.09 1.12 -9.60
C LEU A 116 -8.57 0.76 -9.53
N GLN A 117 -9.42 1.67 -9.05
CA GLN A 117 -10.87 1.52 -9.06
C GLN A 117 -11.40 1.38 -10.48
N ASP A 118 -10.99 2.26 -11.41
CA ASP A 118 -11.39 2.18 -12.82
C ASP A 118 -11.00 0.83 -13.45
N ALA A 119 -9.83 0.30 -13.09
CA ALA A 119 -9.34 -0.98 -13.60
C ALA A 119 -10.10 -2.19 -13.04
N LEU A 120 -10.60 -2.13 -11.80
CA LEU A 120 -11.18 -3.27 -11.08
C LEU A 120 -12.71 -3.23 -10.96
N GLY A 121 -13.34 -2.07 -11.14
CA GLY A 121 -14.79 -1.90 -11.07
C GLY A 121 -15.37 -2.35 -9.72
N ASP A 122 -16.38 -3.21 -9.77
CA ASP A 122 -17.09 -3.78 -8.61
C ASP A 122 -16.21 -4.66 -7.69
N ARG A 123 -14.97 -4.93 -8.09
CA ARG A 123 -14.01 -5.70 -7.33
C ARG A 123 -13.08 -4.85 -6.46
N PHE A 124 -13.24 -3.54 -6.47
CA PHE A 124 -12.47 -2.63 -5.63
C PHE A 124 -13.36 -2.01 -4.57
N LEU A 125 -12.88 -2.04 -3.31
CA LEU A 125 -13.49 -1.33 -2.20
C LEU A 125 -12.45 -0.46 -1.52
N LEU A 126 -12.73 0.84 -1.45
CA LEU A 126 -11.96 1.81 -0.69
C LEU A 126 -12.71 2.14 0.61
N VAL A 127 -12.02 2.05 1.74
CA VAL A 127 -12.50 2.38 3.08
C VAL A 127 -11.65 3.50 3.67
#